data_AF-A0A938MIH3-F1
#
_entry.id   AF-A0A938MIH3-F1
#
_cell.length_a   1.000
_cell.length_b   1.000
_cell.length_c   1.000
_cell.angle_alpha   90.00
_cell.angle_beta   90.00
_cell.angle_gamma   90.00
#
_symmetry.space_group_name_H-M   'P 1'
#
loop_
_entity.id
_entity.type
_entity.pdbx_description
1 polymer ?
#
loop_
_entity_poly.entity_id
_entity_poly.type
_entity_poly.pdbx_seq_one_letter_code
_entity_poly.pdbx_strand_id
1 'polypeptide(L)'
;MHEALWALLSVLHPCGQPVNPHVHSHNLISAGGMSLDGERWITAPPGEFLPPDDLAYTFRDVFLKRLDSLDGWRKLVLKGK
;
A
#
# COMPACT_ATOMS: atom_id res chain seq x y z
N MET A 1 1.64 8.40 15.73
CA MET A 1 2.55 7.54 14.94
C MET A 1 3.43 8.33 13.96
N HIS A 2 3.60 9.65 14.16
CA HIS A 2 4.35 10.54 13.24
C HIS A 2 5.80 10.76 13.67
N GLU A 3 6.24 10.11 14.75
CA GLU A 3 7.55 10.32 15.38
C GLU A 3 8.68 9.51 14.70
N ALA A 4 8.35 8.68 13.70
CA ALA A 4 9.28 7.73 13.09
C ALA A 4 9.18 7.71 11.56
N LEU A 5 10.31 7.44 10.91
CA LEU A 5 10.46 7.10 9.51
C LEU A 5 10.22 5.60 9.33
N TRP A 6 9.03 5.25 8.85
CA TRP A 6 8.64 3.88 8.53
C TRP A 6 9.15 3.47 7.14
N ALA A 7 9.61 2.24 6.99
CA ALA A 7 9.99 1.68 5.70
C ALA A 7 8.86 0.81 5.14
N LEU A 8 8.66 0.91 3.82
CA LEU A 8 7.74 0.09 3.04
C LEU A 8 8.48 -0.50 1.85
N LEU A 9 8.40 -1.82 1.69
CA LEU A 9 8.75 -2.51 0.45
C LEU A 9 7.47 -3.04 -0.20
N SER A 10 7.15 -2.52 -1.39
CA SER A 10 5.98 -2.91 -2.16
C SER A 10 6.38 -3.69 -3.41
N VAL A 11 5.76 -4.85 -3.63
CA VAL A 11 5.95 -5.69 -4.81
C VAL A 11 4.61 -5.89 -5.51
N LEU A 12 4.54 -5.52 -6.78
CA LEU A 12 3.34 -5.71 -7.62
C LEU A 12 3.39 -7.07 -8.33
N HIS A 13 2.35 -7.86 -8.17
CA HIS A 13 2.14 -9.11 -8.86
C HIS A 13 0.99 -8.98 -9.87
N PRO A 14 1.21 -9.28 -11.16
CA PRO A 14 0.15 -9.22 -12.17
C PRO A 14 -0.70 -10.50 -12.23
N CYS A 15 -0.22 -11.60 -11.66
CA CYS A 15 -0.87 -12.90 -11.73
C CYS A 15 -0.84 -13.66 -10.39
N GLY A 16 -1.81 -14.56 -10.21
CA GLY A 16 -1.86 -15.46 -9.08
C GLY A 16 -0.97 -16.69 -9.29
N GLN A 17 -0.96 -17.59 -8.31
CA GLN A 17 -0.27 -18.88 -8.40
C GLN A 17 -0.60 -19.68 -9.67
N PRO A 18 -1.86 -19.76 -10.16
CA PRO A 18 -2.16 -20.44 -11.42
C PRO A 18 -1.88 -19.58 -12.67
N VAL A 19 -1.13 -18.49 -12.55
CA VAL A 19 -0.79 -17.54 -13.63
C VAL A 19 -2.02 -16.88 -14.28
N ASN A 20 -3.16 -16.87 -13.58
CA ASN A 20 -4.35 -16.15 -13.99
C ASN A 20 -4.21 -14.64 -13.70
N PRO A 21 -4.92 -13.75 -14.43
CA PRO A 21 -4.96 -12.34 -14.10
C PRO A 21 -5.48 -12.14 -12.66
N HIS A 22 -4.59 -11.67 -11.80
CA HIS A 22 -4.90 -11.42 -10.39
C HIS A 22 -3.91 -10.39 -9.86
N VAL A 23 -4.18 -9.13 -10.21
CA VAL A 23 -3.30 -8.01 -9.87
C VAL A 23 -3.41 -7.74 -8.37
N HIS A 24 -2.32 -7.93 -7.63
CA HIS A 24 -2.24 -7.65 -6.20
C HIS A 24 -0.85 -7.13 -5.83
N SER A 25 -0.73 -6.45 -4.68
CA SER A 25 0.55 -5.97 -4.16
C SER A 25 0.86 -6.59 -2.81
N HIS A 26 2.07 -7.12 -2.62
CA HIS A 26 2.60 -7.45 -1.31
C HIS A 26 3.36 -6.26 -0.73
N ASN A 27 3.04 -5.90 0.50
CA ASN A 27 3.61 -4.75 1.18
C ASN A 27 4.23 -5.21 2.50
N LEU A 28 5.55 -5.07 2.62
CA LEU A 28 6.28 -5.33 3.86
C LEU A 28 6.56 -4.00 4.54
N ILE A 29 6.16 -3.89 5.80
CA ILE A 29 6.34 -2.69 6.61
C ILE A 29 7.30 -3.03 7.74
N SER A 30 8.27 -2.15 7.99
CA SER A 30 9.22 -2.36 9.08
C SER A 30 8.50 -2.39 10.44
N ALA A 31 8.95 -3.26 11.35
CA ALA A 31 8.41 -3.40 12.71
C ALA A 31 8.80 -2.22 13.65
N GLY A 32 8.98 -1.03 13.08
CA GLY A 32 9.52 0.16 13.70
C GLY A 32 10.11 1.09 12.65
N GLY A 33 10.63 2.22 13.11
CA GLY A 33 11.28 3.20 12.24
C GLY A 33 12.33 3.99 13.01
N MET A 34 13.24 4.63 12.28
CA MET A 34 14.15 5.60 12.90
C MET A 34 13.34 6.83 13.34
N SER A 35 13.61 7.38 14.52
CA SER A 35 13.00 8.62 14.97
C SER A 35 13.28 9.76 13.98
N LEU A 36 12.40 10.76 13.92
CA LEU A 36 12.57 11.89 13.01
C LEU A 36 13.87 12.68 13.26
N ASP A 37 14.33 12.72 14.51
CA ASP A 37 15.63 13.30 14.89
C ASP A 37 16.83 12.41 14.50
N GLY A 38 16.60 11.17 14.07
CA GLY A 38 17.64 10.22 13.67
C GLY A 38 18.39 9.55 14.83
N GLU A 39 18.01 9.82 16.08
CA GLU A 39 18.80 9.43 17.25
C GLU A 39 18.46 8.04 17.80
N ARG A 40 17.26 7.50 17.51
CA ARG A 40 16.81 6.23 18.08
C ARG A 40 15.84 5.46 17.19
N TRP A 41 15.77 4.15 17.41
CA TRP A 41 14.73 3.31 16.80
C TRP A 41 13.45 3.35 17.63
N ILE A 42 12.31 3.58 16.98
CA ILE A 42 10.97 3.51 17.56
C ILE A 42 10.30 2.23 17.07
N THR A 43 10.11 1.28 17.98
CA THR A 43 9.45 0.00 17.68
C THR A 43 7.96 0.20 17.44
N ALA A 44 7.40 -0.55 16.48
CA ALA A 44 5.96 -0.59 16.30
C ALA A 44 5.26 -1.06 17.59
N PRO A 45 4.12 -0.46 17.98
CA PRO A 45 3.37 -0.92 19.13
C PRO A 45 2.96 -2.39 18.95
N PRO A 46 2.97 -3.20 20.03
CA PRO A 46 2.52 -4.57 19.97
C PRO A 46 1.03 -4.63 19.60
N GLY A 47 0.64 -5.58 18.75
CA GLY A 47 -0.74 -5.74 18.25
C GLY A 47 -0.90 -5.26 16.80
N GLU A 48 -2.14 -4.92 16.41
CA GLU A 48 -2.44 -4.40 15.07
C GLU A 48 -1.98 -2.95 14.93
N PHE A 49 -0.70 -2.77 14.62
CA PHE A 49 -0.11 -1.48 14.24
C PHE A 49 -0.78 -0.86 13.00
N LEU A 50 -1.39 -1.69 12.15
CA LEU A 50 -2.12 -1.31 10.97
C LEU A 50 -3.38 -2.18 10.84
N PRO A 51 -4.55 -1.69 11.26
CA PRO A 51 -5.80 -2.40 11.12
C PRO A 51 -6.06 -2.73 9.64
N PRO A 52 -6.28 -4.02 9.28
CA PRO A 52 -6.48 -4.42 7.88
C PRO A 52 -7.65 -3.71 7.21
N ASP A 53 -8.73 -3.47 7.94
CA ASP A 53 -9.93 -2.82 7.43
C ASP A 53 -9.67 -1.36 7.05
N ASP A 54 -9.00 -0.59 7.91
CA ASP A 54 -8.65 0.81 7.65
C ASP A 54 -7.73 0.95 6.43
N LEU A 55 -6.77 0.03 6.30
CA LEU A 55 -5.88 -0.02 5.13
C LEU A 55 -6.65 -0.34 3.87
N ALA A 56 -7.58 -1.31 3.92
CA ALA A 56 -8.41 -1.69 2.78
C ALA A 56 -9.33 -0.55 2.33
N TYR A 57 -9.98 0.13 3.27
CA TYR A 57 -10.82 1.30 2.97
C TYR A 57 -10.01 2.44 2.35
N THR A 58 -8.87 2.79 2.96
CA THR A 58 -7.99 3.85 2.46
C THR A 58 -7.44 3.52 1.07
N PHE A 59 -6.95 2.29 0.89
CA PHE A 59 -6.45 1.83 -0.41
C PHE A 59 -7.53 1.91 -1.48
N ARG A 60 -8.73 1.38 -1.21
CA ARG A 60 -9.86 1.43 -2.13
C ARG A 60 -10.21 2.85 -2.53
N ASP A 61 -10.34 3.76 -1.55
CA ASP A 61 -10.70 5.15 -1.81
C ASP A 61 -9.64 5.87 -2.67
N VAL A 62 -8.36 5.75 -2.30
CA VAL A 62 -7.26 6.36 -3.07
C VAL A 62 -7.18 5.75 -4.47
N PHE A 63 -7.32 4.43 -4.59
CA PHE A 63 -7.26 3.73 -5.87
C PHE A 63 -8.40 4.18 -6.80
N LEU A 64 -9.64 4.21 -6.31
CA LEU A 64 -10.81 4.62 -7.10
C LEU A 64 -10.73 6.10 -7.51
N LYS A 65 -10.32 6.99 -6.60
CA LYS A 65 -10.12 8.42 -6.93
C LYS A 65 -9.06 8.60 -8.02
N ARG A 66 -7.96 7.86 -7.94
CA ARG A 66 -6.93 7.89 -8.98
C ARG A 66 -7.43 7.30 -10.29
N LEU A 67 -8.20 6.21 -10.25
CA LEU A 67 -8.80 5.60 -11.43
C LEU A 67 -9.75 6.56 -12.15
N ASP A 68 -10.64 7.22 -11.41
CA ASP A 68 -11.56 8.24 -11.90
C ASP A 68 -10.81 9.42 -12.54
N SER A 69 -9.74 9.87 -11.89
CA SER A 69 -8.86 10.91 -12.44
C SER A 69 -8.13 10.50 -13.73
N LEU A 70 -8.03 9.21 -14.06
CA LEU A 70 -7.43 8.73 -15.32
C LEU A 70 -8.50 8.55 -16.41
N ASP A 71 -9.73 8.23 -16.03
CA ASP A 71 -10.87 8.11 -16.93
C ASP A 71 -11.35 9.48 -17.45
N GLY A 72 -11.43 10.49 -16.57
CA GLY A 72 -11.71 11.88 -16.97
C GLY A 72 -10.71 12.46 -17.97
N TRP A 73 -9.52 11.86 -18.08
CA TRP A 73 -8.47 12.23 -19.04
C TRP A 73 -8.44 11.32 -20.29
N ARG A 74 -9.39 10.38 -20.44
CA ARG A 74 -9.43 9.32 -21.48
C ARG A 74 -8.11 8.53 -21.59
N LYS A 75 -7.31 8.51 -20.52
CA LYS A 75 -6.02 7.80 -20.47
C LYS A 75 -6.17 6.35 -20.01
N LEU A 76 -7.33 6.01 -19.43
CA LEU A 76 -7.62 4.66 -19.03
C LEU A 76 -8.20 3.87 -20.20
N VAL A 77 -7.37 3.08 -20.88
CA VAL A 77 -7.85 2.08 -21.85
C VAL A 77 -7.84 0.72 -21.17
N LEU A 78 -9.00 0.29 -20.66
CA LEU A 78 -9.18 -1.06 -20.16
C LEU A 78 -9.21 -2.02 -21.36
N LYS A 79 -8.04 -2.54 -21.75
CA LYS A 79 -7.97 -3.64 -22.71
C LYS A 79 -8.31 -4.94 -22.01
N GLY A 80 -9.61 -5.23 -21.93
CA GLY A 80 -10.08 -6.60 -21.69
C GLY A 80 -9.89 -7.45 -22.96
N LYS A 81 -9.67 -8.75 -22.77
CA LYS A 81 -9.96 -9.72 -23.84
C LYS A 81 -11.47 -9.89 -24.00
#